data_AF-A0A8B7BIV6-F1
#
_entry.id   AF-A0A8B7BIV6-F1
#
_cell.length_a   1.000
_cell.length_b   1.000
_cell.length_c   1.000
_cell.angle_alpha   90.00
_cell.angle_beta   90.00
_cell.angle_gamma   90.00
#
_symmetry.space_group_name_H-M   'P 1'
#
loop_
_entity.id
_entity.type
_entity.pdbx_description
1 polymer ?
#
loop_
_entity_poly.entity_id
_entity_poly.type
_entity_poly.pdbx_seq_one_letter_code
_entity_poly.pdbx_strand_id
1 'polypeptide(L)'
;MSITKILFSSCSSNTVPKHQTPTASFQNSTIKGFLLSSLAPLTLAMTLSSPIATLAIPSPSSQPSLLPSTTPYSQSQNLQLGLENGKIRPCPSTNPGCLSTNPKSSSFGFPWVIPENSSESAVQKLRDAILKTQRNAEIKVDEKTPNGHYLQAEVDGGFGRDVMEFLVKADVVAYRSMATKVTYIYPFTTAFGDSKGQKERMSRIMEDLGWYAPNFESMD
;
A
#
# COMPACT_ATOMS: atom_id res chain seq x y z
N MET A 1 -41.35 -7.19 50.81
CA MET A 1 -41.74 -8.57 51.18
C MET A 1 -42.48 -9.19 50.00
N SER A 2 -41.75 -9.83 49.08
CA SER A 2 -42.21 -10.96 48.28
C SER A 2 -41.01 -11.54 47.53
N ILE A 3 -40.95 -12.86 47.49
CA ILE A 3 -39.82 -13.71 47.12
C ILE A 3 -40.12 -14.30 45.75
N THR A 4 -39.14 -14.31 44.83
CA THR A 4 -39.05 -15.36 43.80
C THR A 4 -37.59 -15.71 43.52
N LYS A 5 -37.23 -16.96 43.83
CA LYS A 5 -36.00 -17.67 43.44
C LYS A 5 -36.24 -18.40 42.11
N ILE A 6 -35.26 -18.44 41.19
CA ILE A 6 -34.86 -19.61 40.35
C ILE A 6 -33.37 -19.37 39.96
N LEU A 7 -32.35 -20.07 40.46
CA LEU A 7 -31.79 -21.44 40.26
C LEU A 7 -31.01 -21.70 38.93
N PHE A 8 -29.68 -21.91 39.08
CA PHE A 8 -28.65 -22.67 38.30
C PHE A 8 -28.49 -22.39 36.77
N SER A 9 -27.33 -22.52 36.11
CA SER A 9 -26.29 -23.56 36.22
C SER A 9 -24.93 -23.15 35.57
N SER A 10 -23.91 -23.96 35.88
CA SER A 10 -22.47 -23.86 35.65
C SER A 10 -21.98 -24.07 34.21
N CYS A 11 -20.75 -23.58 33.99
CA CYS A 11 -19.81 -23.72 32.88
C CYS A 11 -19.65 -25.13 32.28
N SER A 12 -19.30 -25.19 30.98
CA SER A 12 -18.23 -26.07 30.49
C SER A 12 -17.65 -25.59 29.15
N SER A 13 -16.32 -25.61 29.14
CA SER A 13 -15.41 -25.28 28.06
C SER A 13 -15.52 -26.26 26.89
N ASN A 14 -15.35 -25.77 25.65
CA ASN A 14 -15.06 -26.64 24.52
C ASN A 14 -13.79 -26.23 23.78
N THR A 15 -13.05 -27.29 23.50
CA THR A 15 -11.65 -27.43 23.11
C THR A 15 -11.36 -27.08 21.65
N VAL A 16 -10.14 -26.59 21.46
CA VAL A 16 -9.42 -26.34 20.19
C VAL A 16 -9.19 -27.65 19.42
N PRO A 17 -9.41 -27.73 18.10
CA PRO A 17 -8.96 -28.85 17.28
C PRO A 17 -7.47 -28.70 16.92
N LYS A 18 -6.69 -29.74 17.25
CA LYS A 18 -5.26 -29.86 16.99
C LYS A 18 -5.05 -30.47 15.60
N HIS A 19 -4.52 -29.70 14.65
CA HIS A 19 -4.20 -30.16 13.30
C HIS A 19 -2.90 -30.99 13.33
N GLN A 20 -2.99 -32.26 12.96
CA GLN A 20 -1.87 -33.19 12.89
C GLN A 20 -1.08 -33.00 11.59
N THR A 21 0.24 -33.02 11.70
CA THR A 21 1.24 -32.96 10.63
C THR A 21 1.52 -34.37 10.12
N PRO A 22 1.54 -34.64 8.80
CA PRO A 22 1.99 -35.92 8.28
C PRO A 22 3.51 -35.97 8.15
N THR A 23 4.12 -36.90 8.89
CA THR A 23 5.54 -37.25 8.83
C THR A 23 5.82 -38.06 7.55
N ALA A 24 6.62 -37.51 6.64
CA ALA A 24 7.10 -38.23 5.46
C ALA A 24 8.25 -39.18 5.86
N SER A 25 8.02 -40.48 5.62
CA SER A 25 9.03 -41.54 5.74
C SER A 25 9.93 -41.52 4.50
N PHE A 26 11.23 -41.29 4.70
CA PHE A 26 12.25 -41.44 3.65
C PHE A 26 12.71 -42.90 3.60
N GLN A 27 12.43 -43.58 2.49
CA GLN A 27 13.01 -44.89 2.18
C GLN A 27 14.42 -44.71 1.62
N ASN A 28 15.39 -45.35 2.28
CA ASN A 28 16.74 -45.54 1.78
C ASN A 28 16.73 -46.47 0.55
N SER A 29 17.24 -45.98 -0.58
CA SER A 29 17.60 -46.83 -1.72
C SER A 29 19.13 -46.86 -1.89
N THR A 30 19.66 -48.04 -1.61
CA THR A 30 21.07 -48.42 -1.79
C THR A 30 21.38 -48.49 -3.29
N ILE A 31 22.26 -47.64 -3.82
CA ILE A 31 22.80 -47.79 -5.18
C ILE A 31 24.24 -48.29 -5.09
N LYS A 32 24.43 -49.53 -5.54
CA LYS A 32 25.72 -50.20 -5.71
C LYS A 32 26.52 -49.54 -6.82
N GLY A 33 27.82 -49.36 -6.58
CA GLY A 33 28.77 -48.86 -7.58
C GLY A 33 29.04 -49.84 -8.71
N PHE A 34 29.39 -49.29 -9.87
CA PHE A 34 30.06 -49.99 -10.96
C PHE A 34 31.08 -49.05 -11.63
N LEU A 35 32.07 -49.70 -12.23
CA LEU A 35 33.44 -49.29 -12.46
C LEU A 35 33.67 -48.35 -13.66
N LEU A 36 34.82 -47.67 -13.59
CA LEU A 36 35.51 -46.89 -14.61
C LEU A 36 35.74 -47.65 -15.93
N SER A 37 35.58 -46.98 -17.06
CA SER A 37 36.36 -47.28 -18.26
C SER A 37 36.41 -46.15 -19.30
N SER A 38 37.66 -45.81 -19.62
CA SER A 38 38.25 -45.27 -20.86
C SER A 38 37.89 -43.87 -21.38
N LEU A 39 38.94 -43.06 -21.46
CA LEU A 39 39.07 -41.81 -22.20
C LEU A 39 39.18 -42.09 -23.71
N ALA A 40 38.48 -41.32 -24.53
CA ALA A 40 38.80 -41.09 -25.94
C ALA A 40 38.58 -39.60 -26.26
N PRO A 41 39.55 -38.90 -26.87
CA PRO A 41 39.39 -37.49 -27.21
C PRO A 41 38.59 -37.37 -28.51
N LEU A 42 37.42 -36.72 -28.43
CA LEU A 42 36.63 -36.35 -29.59
C LEU A 42 37.04 -34.94 -30.01
N THR A 43 37.89 -34.82 -31.03
CA THR A 43 38.33 -33.54 -31.58
C THR A 43 37.20 -32.92 -32.40
N LEU A 44 36.51 -31.91 -31.87
CA LEU A 44 35.62 -31.05 -32.66
C LEU A 44 36.46 -29.99 -33.38
N ALA A 45 36.51 -30.05 -34.71
CA ALA A 45 36.97 -28.95 -35.53
C ALA A 45 35.90 -27.85 -35.55
N MET A 46 36.15 -26.72 -34.88
CA MET A 46 35.33 -25.52 -35.03
C MET A 46 35.87 -24.68 -36.19
N THR A 47 35.16 -24.67 -37.31
CA THR A 47 35.37 -23.66 -38.35
C THR A 47 34.78 -22.34 -37.86
N LEU A 48 35.63 -21.35 -37.56
CA LEU A 48 35.19 -19.96 -37.34
C LEU A 48 34.72 -19.37 -38.68
N SER A 49 33.43 -19.48 -38.98
CA SER A 49 32.77 -18.59 -39.94
C SER A 49 32.45 -17.28 -39.20
N SER A 50 33.30 -16.28 -39.39
CA SER A 50 33.07 -14.92 -38.91
C SER A 50 31.80 -14.35 -39.55
N PRO A 51 30.80 -13.87 -38.79
CA PRO A 51 29.71 -13.10 -39.37
C PRO A 51 30.24 -11.76 -39.85
N ILE A 52 29.87 -11.41 -41.08
CA ILE A 52 30.14 -10.11 -41.71
C ILE A 52 29.62 -9.01 -40.79
N ALA A 53 30.50 -8.11 -40.37
CA ALA A 53 30.16 -6.96 -39.57
C ALA A 53 29.11 -6.12 -40.33
N THR A 54 27.87 -6.15 -39.86
CA THR A 54 26.83 -5.25 -40.34
C THR A 54 27.10 -3.88 -39.72
N LEU A 55 27.61 -2.94 -40.52
CA LEU A 55 27.72 -1.54 -40.12
C LEU A 55 26.29 -0.98 -39.99
N ALA A 56 25.74 -1.02 -38.79
CA ALA A 56 24.54 -0.26 -38.46
C ALA A 56 24.94 1.22 -38.38
N ILE A 57 24.42 2.01 -39.33
CA ILE A 57 24.54 3.47 -39.36
C ILE A 57 23.85 4.00 -38.10
N PRO A 58 24.54 4.72 -37.18
CA PRO A 58 23.86 5.32 -36.04
C PRO A 58 23.00 6.48 -36.52
N SER A 59 21.69 6.37 -36.32
CA SER A 59 20.74 7.47 -36.50
C SER A 59 21.12 8.62 -35.56
N PRO A 60 21.39 9.84 -36.05
CA PRO A 60 21.70 10.98 -35.19
C PRO A 60 20.39 11.68 -34.83
N SER A 61 19.72 11.24 -33.75
CA SER A 61 18.81 12.05 -32.93
C SER A 61 18.04 11.17 -31.94
N SER A 62 18.72 10.77 -30.88
CA SER A 62 18.08 10.65 -29.58
C SER A 62 19.17 10.90 -28.56
N GLN A 63 19.25 12.15 -28.07
CA GLN A 63 19.86 12.38 -26.76
C GLN A 63 19.16 11.41 -25.80
N PRO A 64 19.87 10.48 -25.16
CA PRO A 64 19.35 9.87 -23.95
C PRO A 64 19.14 11.05 -23.01
N SER A 65 17.90 11.31 -22.62
CA SER A 65 17.65 12.20 -21.50
C SER A 65 18.47 11.64 -20.34
N LEU A 66 19.48 12.40 -19.91
CA LEU A 66 20.29 12.12 -18.72
C LEU A 66 19.40 12.34 -17.49
N LEU A 67 18.30 11.58 -17.40
CA LEU A 67 17.61 11.41 -16.14
C LEU A 67 18.54 10.56 -15.29
N PRO A 68 19.00 11.04 -14.12
CA PRO A 68 19.75 10.18 -13.22
C PRO A 68 18.93 8.91 -13.00
N SER A 69 19.57 7.74 -13.12
CA SER A 69 18.97 6.46 -12.75
C SER A 69 18.67 6.52 -11.26
N THR A 70 17.46 6.98 -10.93
CA THR A 70 17.02 7.14 -9.55
C THR A 70 16.53 5.78 -9.09
N THR A 71 17.13 5.26 -8.02
CA THR A 71 16.63 4.03 -7.39
C THR A 71 15.19 4.25 -6.90
N PRO A 72 14.36 3.20 -6.82
CA PRO A 72 13.02 3.30 -6.23
C PRO A 72 13.03 3.96 -4.84
N TYR A 73 14.07 3.67 -4.04
CA TYR A 73 14.30 4.35 -2.76
C TYR A 73 14.41 5.87 -2.92
N SER A 74 15.30 6.37 -3.78
CA SER A 74 15.44 7.83 -3.99
C SER A 74 14.17 8.48 -4.53
N GLN A 75 13.43 7.80 -5.41
CA GLN A 75 12.14 8.29 -5.92
C GLN A 75 11.08 8.36 -4.82
N SER A 76 11.05 7.38 -3.90
CA SER A 76 10.11 7.36 -2.78
C SER A 76 10.27 8.51 -1.80
N GLN A 77 11.46 9.13 -1.73
CA GLN A 77 11.73 10.26 -0.84
C GLN A 77 11.17 11.59 -1.38
N ASN A 78 10.87 11.70 -2.68
CA ASN A 78 10.32 12.91 -3.27
C ASN A 78 8.79 12.82 -3.34
N LEU A 79 8.12 13.25 -2.28
CA LEU A 79 6.67 13.20 -2.20
C LEU A 79 6.07 14.52 -2.69
N GLN A 80 5.34 14.43 -3.81
CA GLN A 80 4.57 15.56 -4.31
C GLN A 80 3.21 15.60 -3.62
N LEU A 81 3.06 16.61 -2.75
CA LEU A 81 1.84 16.91 -2.01
C LEU A 81 1.01 17.97 -2.77
N GLY A 82 -0.20 18.24 -2.29
CA GLY A 82 -1.13 19.18 -2.86
C GLY A 82 -2.08 18.58 -3.90
N LEU A 83 -2.90 19.46 -4.46
CA LEU A 83 -3.85 19.13 -5.52
C LEU A 83 -3.15 19.09 -6.89
N GLU A 84 -3.63 18.22 -7.76
CA GLU A 84 -3.30 18.19 -9.19
C GLU A 84 -4.58 18.44 -9.98
N ASN A 85 -4.61 19.52 -10.77
CA ASN A 85 -5.80 19.93 -11.52
C ASN A 85 -7.06 20.04 -10.64
N GLY A 86 -6.89 20.54 -9.41
CA GLY A 86 -7.97 20.70 -8.43
C GLY A 86 -8.56 19.40 -7.89
N LYS A 87 -7.81 18.28 -7.98
CA LYS A 87 -8.16 16.97 -7.41
C LYS A 87 -7.03 16.45 -6.55
N ILE A 88 -7.35 15.53 -5.63
CA ILE A 88 -6.33 14.78 -4.88
C ILE A 88 -5.47 13.97 -5.85
N ARG A 89 -4.16 14.03 -5.68
CA ARG A 89 -3.19 13.29 -6.49
C ARG A 89 -3.31 11.78 -6.29
N PRO A 90 -2.91 10.96 -7.28
CA PRO A 90 -2.80 9.52 -7.08
C PRO A 90 -1.65 9.15 -6.14
N CYS A 91 -1.66 7.90 -5.68
CA CYS A 91 -0.51 7.33 -5.01
C CYS A 91 0.65 7.12 -5.99
N PRO A 92 1.89 7.51 -5.63
CA PRO A 92 3.04 7.20 -6.46
C PRO A 92 3.30 5.69 -6.43
N SER A 93 3.68 5.13 -7.58
CA SER A 93 3.96 3.69 -7.73
C SER A 93 5.11 3.19 -6.86
N THR A 94 5.99 4.09 -6.42
CA THR A 94 7.12 3.80 -5.53
C THR A 94 6.75 3.78 -4.05
N ASN A 95 5.51 4.10 -3.66
CA ASN A 95 5.10 4.12 -2.26
C ASN A 95 3.96 3.12 -2.00
N PRO A 96 4.26 1.88 -1.56
CA PRO A 96 3.22 0.91 -1.23
C PRO A 96 2.40 1.31 0.00
N GLY A 97 2.96 2.17 0.87
CA GLY A 97 2.31 2.70 2.06
C GLY A 97 1.41 3.90 1.77
N CYS A 98 0.81 3.97 0.58
CA CYS A 98 -0.09 5.04 0.17
C CYS A 98 -1.49 4.49 -0.14
N LEU A 99 -2.51 5.25 0.21
CA LEU A 99 -3.92 5.02 -0.12
C LEU A 99 -4.51 6.33 -0.66
N SER A 100 -5.22 6.30 -1.80
CA SER A 100 -5.83 7.50 -2.39
C SER A 100 -7.20 7.21 -2.99
N THR A 101 -8.09 8.19 -2.96
CA THR A 101 -9.39 8.14 -3.64
C THR A 101 -9.30 8.52 -5.12
N ASN A 102 -8.09 8.76 -5.63
CA ASN A 102 -7.90 8.97 -7.05
C ASN A 102 -7.86 7.62 -7.78
N PRO A 103 -8.74 7.36 -8.77
CA PRO A 103 -8.86 6.07 -9.44
C PRO A 103 -7.62 5.66 -10.26
N LYS A 104 -6.68 6.58 -10.50
CA LYS A 104 -5.39 6.26 -11.13
C LYS A 104 -4.41 5.56 -10.18
N SER A 105 -4.76 5.43 -8.91
CA SER A 105 -3.91 4.79 -7.90
C SER A 105 -4.11 3.28 -7.89
N SER A 106 -3.02 2.52 -7.77
CA SER A 106 -3.09 1.07 -7.52
C SER A 106 -3.72 0.75 -6.16
N SER A 107 -3.45 1.58 -5.15
CA SER A 107 -4.06 1.53 -3.83
C SER A 107 -5.23 2.52 -3.75
N PHE A 108 -6.38 2.10 -4.24
CA PHE A 108 -7.60 2.92 -4.28
C PHE A 108 -8.44 2.76 -3.01
N GLY A 109 -8.92 3.90 -2.48
CA GLY A 109 -9.95 3.97 -1.45
C GLY A 109 -11.19 4.67 -1.98
N PHE A 110 -12.38 4.31 -1.50
CA PHE A 110 -13.58 5.03 -1.89
C PHE A 110 -13.63 6.41 -1.22
N PRO A 111 -14.07 7.44 -1.95
CA PRO A 111 -14.35 8.73 -1.35
C PRO A 111 -15.52 8.61 -0.35
N TRP A 112 -15.56 9.52 0.61
CA TRP A 112 -16.57 9.49 1.65
C TRP A 112 -17.75 10.40 1.28
N VAL A 113 -18.94 9.97 1.63
CA VAL A 113 -20.17 10.75 1.51
C VAL A 113 -20.46 11.40 2.85
N ILE A 114 -20.58 12.72 2.82
CA ILE A 114 -20.92 13.57 3.96
C ILE A 114 -22.45 13.58 4.09
N PRO A 115 -23.01 13.18 5.24
CA PRO A 115 -24.44 13.30 5.48
C PRO A 115 -24.88 14.79 5.46
N GLU A 116 -26.08 15.07 4.97
CA GLU A 116 -26.59 16.46 4.81
C GLU A 116 -26.48 17.31 6.08
N ASN A 117 -26.75 16.69 7.24
CA ASN A 117 -26.68 17.32 8.57
C ASN A 117 -25.26 17.78 8.98
N SER A 118 -24.24 17.39 8.23
CA SER A 118 -22.84 17.65 8.51
C SER A 118 -22.17 18.50 7.45
N SER A 119 -22.85 18.84 6.36
CA SER A 119 -22.30 19.55 5.20
C SER A 119 -21.67 20.91 5.56
N GLU A 120 -22.38 21.77 6.29
CA GLU A 120 -21.90 23.11 6.66
C GLU A 120 -20.71 23.11 7.62
N SER A 121 -20.56 22.05 8.41
CA SER A 121 -19.50 21.90 9.42
C SER A 121 -18.49 20.79 9.09
N ALA A 122 -18.54 20.25 7.87
CA ALA A 122 -17.82 19.03 7.49
C ALA A 122 -16.31 19.17 7.69
N VAL A 123 -15.75 20.32 7.30
CA VAL A 123 -14.31 20.59 7.43
C VAL A 123 -13.91 20.65 8.90
N GLN A 124 -14.72 21.29 9.75
CA GLN A 124 -14.42 21.37 11.18
C GLN A 124 -14.51 20.02 11.86
N LYS A 125 -15.58 19.26 11.58
CA LYS A 125 -15.72 17.88 12.08
C LYS A 125 -14.55 17.01 11.65
N LEU A 126 -14.09 17.13 10.40
CA LEU A 126 -12.94 16.40 9.89
C LEU A 126 -11.65 16.77 10.63
N ARG A 127 -11.39 18.07 10.87
CA ARG A 127 -10.24 18.51 11.68
C ARG A 127 -10.28 17.90 13.08
N ASP A 128 -11.43 17.99 13.73
CA ASP A 128 -11.61 17.49 15.09
C ASP A 128 -11.41 15.96 15.15
N ALA A 129 -11.96 15.22 14.18
CA ALA A 129 -11.78 13.77 14.07
C ALA A 129 -10.31 13.38 13.82
N ILE A 130 -9.57 14.13 13.01
CA ILE A 130 -8.13 13.91 12.81
C ILE A 130 -7.37 14.12 14.12
N LEU A 131 -7.60 15.23 14.82
CA LEU A 131 -6.93 15.54 16.07
C LEU A 131 -7.26 14.54 17.19
N LYS A 132 -8.49 14.01 17.18
CA LYS A 132 -8.98 13.04 18.17
C LYS A 132 -8.46 11.62 17.94
N THR A 133 -8.46 11.16 16.69
CA THR A 133 -8.16 9.76 16.35
C THR A 133 -6.68 9.50 16.09
N GLN A 134 -5.92 10.52 15.70
CA GLN A 134 -4.53 10.38 15.28
C GLN A 134 -3.55 10.86 16.36
N ARG A 135 -2.44 10.14 16.50
CA ARG A 135 -1.40 10.49 17.48
C ARG A 135 -0.51 11.61 16.95
N ASN A 136 -0.29 12.62 17.80
CA ASN A 136 0.53 13.80 17.49
C ASN A 136 0.16 14.47 16.16
N ALA A 137 -1.14 14.57 15.89
CA ALA A 137 -1.66 15.14 14.66
C ALA A 137 -1.38 16.65 14.61
N GLU A 138 -0.89 17.12 13.47
CA GLU A 138 -0.62 18.53 13.21
C GLU A 138 -1.20 18.93 11.86
N ILE A 139 -2.06 19.94 11.83
CA ILE A 139 -2.60 20.49 10.59
C ILE A 139 -1.57 21.45 10.00
N LYS A 140 -1.05 21.13 8.81
CA LYS A 140 -0.02 21.92 8.12
C LYS A 140 -0.61 22.94 7.16
N VAL A 141 -1.65 22.55 6.42
CA VAL A 141 -2.30 23.39 5.41
C VAL A 141 -3.80 23.27 5.57
N ASP A 142 -4.49 24.41 5.50
CA ASP A 142 -5.92 24.52 5.65
C ASP A 142 -6.45 25.67 4.79
N GLU A 143 -6.82 25.37 3.55
CA GLU A 143 -7.04 26.38 2.52
C GLU A 143 -8.34 26.12 1.75
N LYS A 144 -9.08 27.21 1.49
CA LYS A 144 -10.25 27.17 0.62
C LYS A 144 -9.82 27.33 -0.84
N THR A 145 -10.07 26.31 -1.65
CA THR A 145 -9.77 26.30 -3.09
C THR A 145 -11.05 26.47 -3.91
N PRO A 146 -10.97 26.84 -5.21
CA PRO A 146 -12.14 26.89 -6.08
C PRO A 146 -12.88 25.54 -6.23
N ASN A 147 -12.16 24.43 -5.99
CA ASN A 147 -12.67 23.07 -6.18
C ASN A 147 -13.20 22.42 -4.89
N GLY A 148 -13.05 23.09 -3.75
CA GLY A 148 -13.38 22.57 -2.42
C GLY A 148 -12.43 23.07 -1.35
N HIS A 149 -12.57 22.56 -0.13
CA HIS A 149 -11.68 22.89 0.98
C HIS A 149 -10.57 21.85 1.07
N TYR A 150 -9.31 22.29 0.93
CA TYR A 150 -8.14 21.44 1.01
C TYR A 150 -7.54 21.48 2.42
N LEU A 151 -7.26 20.31 2.98
CA LEU A 151 -6.67 20.14 4.30
C LEU A 151 -5.50 19.16 4.21
N GLN A 152 -4.39 19.52 4.84
CA GLN A 152 -3.22 18.66 4.99
C GLN A 152 -2.88 18.49 6.47
N ALA A 153 -2.67 17.25 6.88
CA ALA A 153 -2.27 16.91 8.23
C ALA A 153 -1.05 15.98 8.22
N GLU A 154 -0.15 16.18 9.17
CA GLU A 154 0.92 15.24 9.49
C GLU A 154 0.58 14.47 10.76
N VAL A 155 0.79 13.17 10.76
CA VAL A 155 0.46 12.28 11.87
C VAL A 155 1.54 11.25 12.08
N ASP A 156 1.57 10.61 13.25
CA ASP A 156 2.52 9.53 13.48
C ASP A 156 2.12 8.24 12.73
N GLY A 157 3.07 7.73 11.96
CA GLY A 157 3.03 6.46 11.25
C GLY A 157 3.86 5.38 11.92
N GLY A 158 3.99 4.23 11.23
CA GLY A 158 4.73 3.08 11.74
C GLY A 158 6.26 3.27 11.74
N PHE A 159 6.80 3.94 10.72
CA PHE A 159 8.25 4.11 10.50
C PHE A 159 8.70 5.57 10.43
N GLY A 160 7.81 6.50 10.78
CA GLY A 160 8.03 7.94 10.68
C GLY A 160 6.71 8.71 10.72
N ARG A 161 6.74 9.95 10.26
CA ARG A 161 5.54 10.77 10.08
C ARG A 161 4.86 10.39 8.76
N ASP A 162 3.55 10.31 8.78
CA ASP A 162 2.73 10.12 7.60
C ASP A 162 2.00 11.42 7.28
N VAL A 163 1.68 11.62 6.01
CA VAL A 163 0.91 12.77 5.53
C VAL A 163 -0.48 12.30 5.13
N MET A 164 -1.48 13.07 5.52
CA MET A 164 -2.86 12.93 5.06
C MET A 164 -3.31 14.20 4.37
N GLU A 165 -4.02 14.05 3.27
CA GLU A 165 -4.57 15.11 2.47
C GLU A 165 -6.04 14.84 2.24
N PHE A 166 -6.85 15.87 2.40
CA PHE A 166 -8.28 15.82 2.20
C PHE A 166 -8.71 16.96 1.30
N LEU A 167 -9.67 16.67 0.43
CA LEU A 167 -10.38 17.65 -0.37
C LEU A 167 -11.87 17.44 -0.12
N VAL A 168 -12.44 18.35 0.64
CA VAL A 168 -13.88 18.39 0.94
C VAL A 168 -14.57 19.17 -0.17
N LYS A 169 -15.41 18.49 -0.95
CA LYS A 169 -16.15 19.07 -2.06
C LYS A 169 -17.64 18.77 -1.89
N ALA A 170 -18.40 19.79 -1.52
CA ALA A 170 -19.84 19.69 -1.28
C ALA A 170 -20.19 18.55 -0.31
N ASP A 171 -20.74 17.46 -0.84
CA ASP A 171 -21.20 16.26 -0.14
C ASP A 171 -20.17 15.12 -0.15
N VAL A 172 -19.00 15.30 -0.77
CA VAL A 172 -18.00 14.23 -0.92
C VAL A 172 -16.63 14.66 -0.39
N VAL A 173 -15.93 13.74 0.26
CA VAL A 173 -14.52 13.90 0.65
C VAL A 173 -13.64 12.96 -0.14
N ALA A 174 -12.76 13.54 -0.95
CA ALA A 174 -11.63 12.85 -1.55
C ALA A 174 -10.43 12.94 -0.60
N TYR A 175 -9.62 11.89 -0.51
CA TYR A 175 -8.46 11.88 0.38
C TYR A 175 -7.29 11.10 -0.19
N ARG A 176 -6.12 11.36 0.37
CA ARG A 176 -4.90 10.56 0.20
C ARG A 176 -4.18 10.48 1.54
N SER A 177 -3.75 9.29 1.92
CA SER A 177 -2.95 9.05 3.13
C SER A 177 -1.71 8.28 2.73
N MET A 178 -0.53 8.76 3.13
CA MET A 178 0.74 8.24 2.63
C MET A 178 1.83 8.24 3.69
N ALA A 179 2.60 7.15 3.72
CA ALA A 179 3.81 7.07 4.51
C ALA A 179 4.91 7.96 3.91
N THR A 180 5.51 8.84 4.71
CA THR A 180 6.59 9.71 4.20
C THR A 180 7.86 8.90 3.92
N LYS A 181 8.11 7.89 4.74
CA LYS A 181 9.30 7.05 4.69
C LYS A 181 8.94 5.64 4.25
N VAL A 182 9.43 5.25 3.08
CA VAL A 182 9.31 3.88 2.58
C VAL A 182 10.61 3.13 2.87
N THR A 183 10.50 1.97 3.52
CA THR A 183 11.63 1.09 3.80
C THR A 183 11.83 0.15 2.61
N TYR A 184 13.06 -0.03 2.16
CA TYR A 184 13.39 -0.94 1.05
C TYR A 184 14.37 -2.01 1.49
N ILE A 185 14.18 -3.23 1.01
CA ILE A 185 15.09 -4.35 1.23
C ILE A 185 16.13 -4.37 0.10
N TYR A 186 17.39 -4.22 0.46
CA TYR A 186 18.53 -4.33 -0.46
C TYR A 186 19.00 -5.79 -0.56
N PRO A 187 19.42 -6.31 -1.73
CA PRO A 187 19.57 -5.66 -3.04
C PRO A 187 18.32 -5.67 -3.94
N PHE A 188 17.21 -6.23 -3.47
CA PHE A 188 16.04 -6.52 -4.32
C PHE A 188 15.19 -5.29 -4.67
N THR A 189 15.48 -4.11 -4.11
CA THR A 189 14.72 -2.86 -4.30
C THR A 189 13.22 -3.00 -4.05
N THR A 190 12.84 -4.02 -3.28
CA THR A 190 11.46 -4.28 -2.89
C THR A 190 11.11 -3.39 -1.72
N ALA A 191 10.05 -2.61 -1.86
CA ALA A 191 9.52 -1.80 -0.77
C ALA A 191 8.84 -2.73 0.27
N PHE A 192 9.10 -2.45 1.54
CA PHE A 192 8.51 -3.15 2.68
C PHE A 192 7.28 -2.39 3.17
N GLY A 193 6.17 -3.11 3.35
CA GLY A 193 4.90 -2.58 3.83
C GLY A 193 3.79 -2.58 2.76
N ASP A 194 2.60 -2.19 3.19
CA ASP A 194 1.40 -2.08 2.37
C ASP A 194 0.57 -0.85 2.79
N SER A 195 -0.57 -0.64 2.13
CA SER A 195 -1.50 0.43 2.45
C SER A 195 -2.50 0.07 3.56
N LYS A 196 -2.36 -1.10 4.21
CA LYS A 196 -3.34 -1.59 5.19
C LYS A 196 -3.39 -0.69 6.42
N GLY A 197 -2.23 -0.28 6.94
CA GLY A 197 -2.17 0.67 8.05
C GLY A 197 -2.81 2.02 7.71
N GLN A 198 -2.64 2.49 6.47
CA GLN A 198 -3.30 3.71 5.99
C GLN A 198 -4.82 3.53 5.88
N LYS A 199 -5.27 2.36 5.41
CA LYS A 199 -6.69 2.00 5.31
C LYS A 199 -7.35 1.94 6.69
N GLU A 200 -6.75 1.25 7.65
CA GLU A 200 -7.25 1.17 9.03
C GLU A 200 -7.32 2.54 9.68
N ARG A 201 -6.29 3.38 9.47
CA ARG A 201 -6.30 4.77 9.95
C ARG A 201 -7.50 5.55 9.41
N MET A 202 -7.70 5.47 8.10
CA MET A 202 -8.77 6.18 7.41
C MET A 202 -10.15 5.67 7.87
N SER A 203 -10.28 4.37 8.13
CA SER A 203 -11.47 3.77 8.76
C SER A 203 -11.79 4.39 10.11
N ARG A 204 -10.79 4.56 11.00
CA ARG A 204 -11.02 5.14 12.33
C ARG A 204 -11.51 6.59 12.28
N ILE A 205 -10.99 7.39 11.36
CA ILE A 205 -11.45 8.77 11.15
C ILE A 205 -12.90 8.76 10.67
N MET A 206 -13.22 7.91 9.69
CA MET A 206 -14.57 7.77 9.16
C MET A 206 -15.57 7.29 10.23
N GLU A 207 -15.18 6.31 11.05
CA GLU A 207 -15.98 5.77 12.14
C GLU A 207 -16.30 6.84 13.20
N ASP A 208 -15.33 7.69 13.55
CA ASP A 208 -15.55 8.81 14.48
C ASP A 208 -16.50 9.87 13.90
N LEU A 209 -16.41 10.10 12.59
CA LEU A 209 -17.28 11.03 11.87
C LEU A 209 -18.69 10.49 11.64
N GLY A 210 -18.87 9.16 11.66
CA GLY A 210 -20.11 8.50 11.26
C GLY A 210 -20.46 8.71 9.79
N TRP A 211 -19.45 8.94 8.94
CA TRP A 211 -19.65 9.13 7.51
C TRP A 211 -19.64 7.78 6.77
N TYR A 212 -20.19 7.77 5.56
CA TYR A 212 -20.31 6.55 4.77
C TYR A 212 -19.31 6.54 3.62
N ALA A 213 -18.67 5.39 3.38
CA ALA A 213 -17.96 5.14 2.14
C ALA A 213 -18.68 4.04 1.35
N PRO A 214 -18.91 4.25 0.04
CA PRO A 214 -19.39 3.18 -0.83
C PRO A 214 -18.48 1.96 -0.72
N ASN A 215 -19.07 0.77 -0.80
CA ASN A 215 -18.32 -0.48 -0.86
C ASN A 215 -18.79 -1.32 -2.04
N PHE A 216 -17.92 -2.19 -2.56
CA PHE A 216 -18.25 -3.02 -3.72
C PHE A 216 -19.41 -3.99 -3.46
N GLU A 217 -19.61 -4.45 -2.22
CA GLU A 217 -20.68 -5.39 -1.85
C GLU A 217 -22.08 -4.74 -1.87
N SER A 218 -22.14 -3.42 -1.75
CA SER A 218 -23.38 -2.63 -1.78
C SER A 218 -23.80 -2.17 -3.18
N MET A 219 -23.07 -2.61 -4.22
CA MET A 219 -23.29 -2.21 -5.62
C MET A 219 -24.04 -3.26 -6.47
N ASP A 220 -24.61 -4.29 -5.84
CA ASP A 220 -25.43 -5.33 -6.48
C ASP A 220 -26.94 -5.07 -6.41
#